data_AF-A0A562WCR3-F1
#
_entry.id   AF-A0A562WCR3-F1
#
_cell.length_a   1.000
_cell.length_b   1.000
_cell.length_c   1.000
_cell.angle_alpha   90.00
_cell.angle_beta   90.00
_cell.angle_gamma   90.00
#
_symmetry.space_group_name_H-M   'P 1'
#
loop_
_entity.id
_entity.type
_entity.pdbx_description
1 polymer ?
#
loop_
_entity_poly.entity_id
_entity_poly.type
_entity_poly.pdbx_seq_one_letter_code
_entity_poly.pdbx_strand_id
1 'polypeptide(L)' 'MLIDCARCEIRGRGCADCLVTVLFDTPDEVTGLGAAEQHAIEVLAWAGFEVEILPGAAPAGSGRAGAGRPPARPSRAA' A
#
# COMPACT_ATOMS: atom_id res chain seq x y z
N MET A 1 -8.89 -11.15 -21.03
CA MET A 1 -8.05 -12.31 -21.43
C MET A 1 -7.97 -13.24 -20.23
N LEU A 2 -8.13 -14.55 -20.42
CA LEU A 2 -8.19 -15.53 -19.33
C LEU A 2 -7.14 -16.62 -19.60
N ILE A 3 -6.20 -16.81 -18.67
CA ILE A 3 -5.13 -17.80 -18.78
C ILE A 3 -5.44 -18.92 -17.79
N ASP A 4 -5.74 -20.12 -18.29
CA ASP A 4 -6.00 -21.29 -17.45
C ASP A 4 -4.68 -21.90 -16.93
N CYS A 5 -4.19 -21.30 -15.86
CA CYS A 5 -2.99 -21.79 -15.18
C CYS A 5 -3.21 -23.17 -14.53
N ALA A 6 -4.45 -23.62 -14.31
CA ALA A 6 -4.71 -24.93 -13.72
C ALA A 6 -4.49 -26.07 -14.71
N ARG A 7 -4.69 -25.82 -16.02
CA ARG A 7 -4.50 -26.81 -17.10
C ARG A 7 -3.20 -26.64 -17.90
N CYS A 8 -2.34 -25.67 -17.53
CA CYS A 8 -1.08 -25.43 -18.23
C CYS A 8 -0.09 -26.60 -18.03
N GLU A 9 0.20 -27.35 -19.08
CA GLU A 9 1.04 -28.57 -19.04
C GLU A 9 2.50 -28.31 -18.64
N ILE A 10 2.99 -27.09 -18.89
CA ILE A 10 4.35 -26.66 -18.54
C ILE A 10 4.43 -25.86 -17.24
N ARG A 11 3.32 -25.76 -16.48
CA ARG A 11 3.29 -25.02 -15.22
C ARG A 11 4.44 -25.43 -14.30
N GLY A 12 5.11 -24.47 -13.71
CA GLY A 12 6.29 -24.65 -12.86
C GLY A 12 7.58 -24.82 -13.67
N ARG A 13 7.59 -25.68 -14.70
CA ARG A 13 8.81 -25.96 -15.49
C ARG A 13 9.16 -24.87 -16.50
N GLY A 14 8.16 -24.25 -17.13
CA GLY A 14 8.34 -23.16 -18.09
C GLY A 14 7.97 -21.79 -17.55
N CYS A 15 7.65 -21.67 -16.26
CA CYS A 15 7.15 -20.43 -15.70
C CYS A 15 8.24 -19.36 -15.52
N ALA A 16 9.49 -19.73 -15.23
CA ALA A 16 10.55 -18.77 -14.94
C ALA A 16 10.76 -17.73 -16.07
N ASP A 17 10.57 -18.13 -17.33
CA ASP A 17 10.68 -17.25 -18.50
C ASP A 17 9.31 -16.87 -19.12
N CYS A 18 8.21 -17.14 -18.42
CA CYS A 18 6.86 -16.86 -18.91
C CYS A 18 6.39 -15.47 -18.46
N LEU A 19 5.80 -14.68 -19.36
CA LEU A 19 5.13 -13.40 -19.04
C LEU A 19 4.14 -13.52 -17.87
N VAL A 20 3.52 -14.70 -17.73
CA VAL A 20 2.57 -14.99 -16.65
C VAL A 20 3.20 -14.78 -15.26
N THR A 21 4.49 -15.07 -15.07
CA THR A 21 5.19 -14.87 -13.79
C THR A 21 5.28 -13.40 -13.41
N VAL A 22 5.55 -12.52 -14.38
CA VAL A 22 5.54 -11.06 -14.17
C VAL A 22 4.18 -10.54 -13.70
N LEU A 23 3.09 -11.22 -14.10
CA LEU A 23 1.73 -10.87 -13.67
C LEU A 23 1.38 -11.38 -12.25
N PHE A 24 2.12 -12.37 -11.75
CA PHE A 24 1.89 -12.96 -10.42
C PHE A 24 2.80 -12.37 -9.35
N ASP A 25 3.96 -11.84 -9.72
CA ASP A 25 4.86 -11.17 -8.79
C ASP A 25 4.34 -9.77 -8.50
N THR A 26 3.90 -9.58 -7.26
CA THR A 26 3.62 -8.25 -6.70
C THR A 26 4.97 -7.56 -6.44
N PRO A 27 5.25 -6.40 -7.04
CA PRO A 27 6.50 -5.69 -6.78
C PRO A 27 6.70 -5.40 -5.30
N ASP A 28 7.95 -5.44 -4.82
CA ASP A 28 8.28 -5.20 -3.41
C ASP A 28 7.78 -3.81 -2.96
N GLU A 29 7.77 -2.84 -3.86
CA GLU A 29 7.35 -1.46 -3.62
C GLU A 29 5.86 -1.36 -3.26
N VAL A 30 5.01 -2.24 -3.80
CA VAL A 30 3.56 -2.24 -3.51
C VAL A 30 3.18 -3.20 -2.39
N THR A 31 4.06 -4.14 -2.01
CA THR A 31 3.80 -5.14 -0.97
C THR A 31 3.56 -4.51 0.41
N GLY A 32 4.09 -3.30 0.65
CA GLY A 32 3.92 -2.56 1.91
C GLY A 32 2.68 -1.67 2.00
N LEU A 33 1.90 -1.52 0.92
CA LEU A 33 0.82 -0.54 0.87
C LEU A 33 -0.44 -1.04 1.59
N GLY A 34 -0.89 -0.29 2.58
CA GLY A 34 -2.18 -0.48 3.24
C GLY A 34 -3.36 -0.05 2.37
N ALA A 35 -4.57 -0.45 2.77
CA ALA A 35 -5.80 -0.15 2.02
C ALA A 35 -6.02 1.36 1.77
N ALA A 36 -5.63 2.22 2.71
CA ALA A 36 -5.75 3.66 2.55
C ALA A 36 -4.80 4.22 1.49
N GLU A 37 -3.57 3.69 1.42
CA GLU A 37 -2.57 4.11 0.44
C GLU A 37 -2.97 3.63 -0.96
N GLN A 38 -3.45 2.39 -1.08
CA GLN A 38 -3.99 1.85 -2.33
C GLN A 38 -5.16 2.72 -2.85
N HIS A 39 -6.11 3.06 -1.97
CA HIS A 39 -7.22 3.93 -2.34
C HIS A 39 -6.75 5.34 -2.79
N ALA A 40 -5.75 5.90 -2.12
CA ALA A 40 -5.19 7.20 -2.51
C ALA A 40 -4.56 7.15 -3.91
N ILE A 41 -3.80 6.09 -4.21
CA ILE A 41 -3.21 5.87 -5.54
C ILE A 41 -4.30 5.79 -6.60
N GLU A 42 -5.36 5.01 -6.37
CA GLU A 42 -6.50 4.89 -7.30
C GLU A 42 -7.16 6.25 -7.59
N VAL A 43 -7.43 7.04 -6.55
CA VAL A 43 -8.05 8.35 -6.69
C VAL A 43 -7.16 9.33 -7.45
N LEU A 44 -5.85 9.34 -7.17
CA LEU A 44 -4.89 10.20 -7.86
C LEU A 44 -4.77 9.82 -9.34
N ALA A 45 -4.67 8.52 -9.65
CA ALA A 45 -4.62 8.04 -11.02
C ALA A 45 -5.90 8.39 -11.80
N TRP A 46 -7.08 8.23 -11.17
CA TRP A 46 -8.35 8.62 -11.79
C TRP A 46 -8.49 10.11 -12.03
N ALA A 47 -7.83 10.93 -11.21
CA ALA A 47 -7.76 12.37 -11.41
C ALA A 47 -6.74 12.79 -12.50
N GLY A 48 -6.02 11.83 -13.10
CA GLY A 48 -5.05 12.07 -14.18
C GLY A 48 -3.65 12.43 -13.69
N PHE A 49 -3.32 12.13 -12.44
CA PHE A 49 -1.96 12.25 -11.94
C PHE A 49 -1.14 10.99 -12.26
N GLU A 50 0.12 11.20 -12.63
CA GLU A 50 1.12 10.14 -12.63
C GLU A 50 1.58 9.90 -11.19
N VAL A 51 1.50 8.64 -10.73
CA VAL A 51 1.81 8.27 -9.34
C VAL A 51 3.05 7.38 -9.31
N GLU A 52 4.09 7.85 -8.63
CA GLU A 52 5.31 7.08 -8.39
C GLU A 52 5.35 6.61 -6.93
N ILE A 53 5.56 5.30 -6.73
CA ILE A 53 5.71 4.71 -5.40
C ILE A 53 7.19 4.74 -5.05
N LEU A 54 7.52 5.48 -4.00
CA LEU A 54 8.88 5.54 -3.47
C LEU A 54 9.12 4.42 -2.45
N PRO A 55 10.37 3.92 -2.33
CA PRO A 55 10.71 2.96 -1.28
C PRO A 55 10.33 3.49 0.10
N GLY A 56 9.70 2.64 0.91
CA GLY A 56 9.25 3.00 2.25
C GLY A 56 10.43 3.49 3.11
N ALA A 57 10.38 4.76 3.52
CA ALA A 57 11.30 5.24 4.56
C ALA A 57 11.02 4.44 5.84
N ALA A 58 12.09 3.96 6.50
CA ALA A 58 11.97 3.35 7.82
C ALA A 58 11.10 4.28 8.69
N PRO A 59 10.11 3.75 9.45
CA PRO A 59 9.15 4.59 10.13
C PRO A 59 9.92 5.57 11.02
N ALA A 60 9.86 6.86 10.68
CA ALA A 60 10.28 7.93 11.57
C ALA A 60 9.39 7.75 12.80
N GLY A 61 9.97 7.15 13.85
CA GLY A 61 9.23 6.49 14.91
C GLY A 61 8.06 7.33 15.35
N SER A 62 6.87 6.72 15.38
CA SER A 62 5.60 7.37 15.70
C SER A 62 5.79 8.38 16.83
N GLY A 63 6.01 9.65 16.45
CA GLY A 63 6.11 10.74 17.38
C GLY A 63 4.71 10.88 17.91
N ARG A 64 4.44 10.21 19.04
CA ARG A 64 3.15 10.28 19.72
C ARG A 64 2.76 11.75 19.75
N ALA A 65 1.60 12.03 19.17
CA ALA A 65 0.87 13.26 19.38
C ALA A 65 0.75 13.47 20.90
N GLY A 66 1.69 14.23 21.46
CA GLY A 66 1.52 14.92 22.72
C GLY A 66 0.56 16.07 22.47
N ALA A 67 -0.71 15.74 22.19
CA ALA A 67 -1.79 16.68 22.35
C ALA A 67 -1.79 17.03 23.85
N GLY A 68 -1.16 18.16 24.19
CA GLY A 68 -1.16 18.70 25.53
C GLY A 68 -2.60 18.76 26.01
N ARG A 69 -2.91 18.01 27.06
CA ARG A 69 -4.18 18.13 27.74
C ARG A 69 -4.26 19.56 28.29
N PRO A 70 -5.19 20.42 27.83
CA PRO A 70 -5.33 21.73 28.41
C PRO A 70 -5.69 21.56 29.89
N PRO A 71 -5.14 22.40 30.80
CA PRO A 71 -5.48 22.31 32.21
C PRO A 71 -6.98 22.53 32.42
N ALA A 72 -7.56 21.74 33.32
CA ALA A 72 -8.97 21.87 33.67
C ALA A 72 -9.26 23.27 34.23
N ARG A 73 -10.32 23.93 33.73
CA ARG A 73 -10.77 25.22 34.25
C ARG A 73 -11.28 25.04 35.68
N PRO A 74 -10.93 25.93 36.64
CA PRO A 74 -11.52 25.87 37.97
C PRO A 74 -13.01 26.23 37.91
N SER A 75 -13.85 25.45 38.58
CA SER A 75 -15.26 25.77 38.79
C SER A 75 -15.36 26.96 39.74
N ARG A 76 -15.94 28.07 39.28
CA ARG A 76 -16.32 29.17 40.17
C ARG A 76 -17.46 28.70 41.07
N ALA A 77 -17.23 28.67 42.38
CA ALA A 77 -18.29 28.56 43.39
C ALA A 77 -19.03 29.91 43.47
N ALA A 78 -20.35 29.82 43.66
CA ALA A 78 -21.29 30.94 43.78
C ALA A 78 -21.15 31.69 45.11
#